data_AF-A0A7S1E520-F1
#
_entry.id   AF-A0A7S1E520-F1
#
_cell.length_a   1.000
_cell.length_b   1.000
_cell.length_c   1.000
_cell.angle_alpha   90.00
_cell.angle_beta   90.00
_cell.angle_gamma   90.00
#
_symmetry.space_group_name_H-M   'P 1'
#
loop_
_entity.id
_entity.type
_entity.pdbx_description
1 polymer ?
#
loop_
_entity_poly.entity_id
_entity_poly.type
_entity_poly.pdbx_seq_one_letter_code
_entity_poly.pdbx_strand_id
1 'polypeptide(L)'
;IQYSSMIVPQSPYDIVITENGRIIELEKDAEMDVVEPKKNLSHCKKRDKHVSFDTEAYMALVTHRHEYTSEEKERCWYTKADYVRIKEDNQSTIELMKRDKEQRLIDTEQYCSRGLELCLPLRSFERKLQRSQAWYSVFQEQNIQGSYGVRNAEVIAQVYLMANQCSAHRAYEIGRFDALCVHTSNGYNTVSGKRKQLQQPITPRASSRPKMKIRTEGMDYIKRRTSAIPMPSTIFSW
;
A
#
# COMPACT_ATOMS: atom_id res chain seq x y z
N ILE A 1 14.66 -28.78 4.95
CA ILE A 1 13.84 -28.58 3.74
C ILE A 1 14.65 -27.72 2.79
N GLN A 2 15.28 -28.31 1.76
CA GLN A 2 16.01 -27.57 0.73
C GLN A 2 14.98 -26.93 -0.19
N TYR A 3 14.92 -25.59 -0.21
CA TYR A 3 14.10 -24.90 -1.19
C TYR A 3 14.77 -25.03 -2.56
N SER A 4 14.15 -25.87 -3.40
CA SER A 4 14.39 -25.90 -4.85
C SER A 4 14.29 -24.47 -5.37
N SER A 5 15.34 -23.98 -6.01
CA SER A 5 15.41 -22.66 -6.62
C SER A 5 14.23 -22.48 -7.57
N MET A 6 13.20 -21.77 -7.10
CA MET A 6 12.12 -21.34 -7.98
C MET A 6 12.72 -20.32 -8.93
N ILE A 7 12.84 -20.71 -10.20
CA ILE A 7 13.12 -19.81 -11.30
C ILE A 7 11.88 -18.90 -11.38
N VAL A 8 11.96 -17.76 -10.70
CA VAL A 8 11.06 -16.64 -10.98
C VAL A 8 11.32 -16.28 -12.44
N PRO A 9 10.32 -16.28 -13.34
CA PRO A 9 10.52 -15.77 -14.68
C PRO A 9 10.99 -14.33 -14.52
N GLN A 10 12.27 -14.11 -14.82
CA GLN A 10 12.83 -12.77 -14.86
C GLN A 10 11.96 -11.98 -15.82
N SER A 11 11.48 -10.84 -15.33
CA SER A 11 11.02 -9.77 -16.22
C SER A 11 12.02 -9.70 -17.39
N PRO A 12 11.59 -9.65 -18.66
CA PRO A 12 12.50 -9.53 -19.80
C PRO A 12 13.37 -8.26 -19.73
N TYR A 13 13.13 -7.41 -18.74
CA TYR A 13 13.96 -6.28 -18.36
C TYR A 13 14.63 -6.60 -17.03
N ASP A 14 15.78 -7.26 -17.06
CA ASP A 14 16.73 -7.21 -15.96
C ASP A 14 17.40 -5.84 -15.98
N ILE A 15 16.99 -4.96 -15.07
CA ILE A 15 17.68 -3.69 -14.85
C ILE A 15 18.99 -4.03 -14.11
N VAL A 16 20.07 -4.24 -14.85
CA VAL A 16 21.40 -4.44 -14.27
C VAL A 16 21.94 -3.09 -13.82
N ILE A 17 21.84 -2.80 -12.52
CA ILE A 17 22.48 -1.64 -11.90
C ILE A 17 23.92 -2.06 -11.57
N THR A 18 24.90 -1.46 -12.26
CA THR A 18 26.32 -1.68 -11.94
C THR A 18 26.70 -1.02 -10.60
N GLU A 19 27.79 -1.49 -9.97
CA GLU A 19 28.30 -0.96 -8.68
C GLU A 19 28.59 0.55 -8.71
N ASN A 20 28.72 1.14 -9.90
CA ASN A 20 28.99 2.57 -10.11
C ASN A 20 27.73 3.41 -10.34
N GLY A 21 26.53 2.83 -10.22
CA GLY A 21 25.26 3.53 -10.42
C GLY A 21 24.97 3.93 -11.88
N ARG A 22 25.71 3.41 -12.86
CA ARG A 22 25.39 3.58 -14.28
C ARG A 22 24.39 2.53 -14.72
N ILE A 23 23.27 2.99 -15.27
CA ILE A 23 22.29 2.19 -15.98
C ILE A 23 22.90 1.86 -17.34
N ILE A 24 23.14 0.58 -17.62
CA ILE A 24 23.53 0.12 -18.96
C ILE A 24 22.23 -0.01 -19.75
N GLU A 25 22.10 0.75 -20.84
CA GLU A 25 21.05 0.54 -21.83
C GLU A 25 21.28 -0.82 -22.48
N LEU A 26 20.33 -1.76 -22.31
CA LEU A 26 20.36 -3.03 -23.01
C LEU A 26 20.03 -2.81 -24.49
N GLU A 27 20.91 -3.31 -25.36
CA GLU A 27 20.72 -3.34 -26.82
C GLU A 27 19.43 -4.07 -27.20
N LYS A 28 18.81 -3.58 -28.27
CA LYS A 28 17.37 -3.61 -28.58
C LYS A 28 16.89 -4.83 -29.38
N ASP A 29 17.53 -5.98 -29.27
CA ASP A 29 17.35 -7.02 -30.29
C ASP A 29 16.52 -8.24 -29.82
N ALA A 30 15.62 -8.03 -28.87
CA ALA A 30 14.52 -8.97 -28.64
C ALA A 30 13.42 -8.66 -29.66
N GLU A 31 13.50 -9.27 -30.85
CA GLU A 31 12.36 -9.42 -31.75
C GLU A 31 11.22 -10.11 -30.98
N MET A 32 10.33 -9.31 -30.41
CA MET A 32 9.05 -9.80 -29.92
C MET A 32 8.22 -10.14 -31.14
N ASP A 33 8.08 -11.43 -31.42
CA ASP A 33 7.07 -11.93 -32.34
C ASP A 33 5.72 -11.30 -31.96
N VAL A 34 5.29 -10.34 -32.78
CA VAL A 34 4.00 -9.69 -32.67
C VAL A 34 2.97 -10.77 -33.01
N VAL A 35 2.54 -11.50 -31.99
CA VAL A 35 1.42 -12.44 -32.12
C VAL A 35 0.20 -11.61 -32.48
N GLU A 36 -0.13 -11.60 -33.76
CA GLU A 36 -1.32 -10.92 -34.26
C GLU A 36 -2.54 -11.52 -33.54
N PRO A 37 -3.30 -10.70 -32.79
CA PRO A 37 -4.46 -11.20 -32.08
C PRO A 37 -5.49 -11.67 -33.11
N LYS A 38 -5.69 -12.99 -33.18
CA LYS A 38 -6.72 -13.61 -34.02
C LYS A 38 -8.06 -12.97 -33.71
N LYS A 39 -8.55 -12.12 -34.62
CA LYS A 39 -9.84 -11.42 -34.57
C LYS A 39 -10.98 -12.42 -34.77
N ASN A 40 -11.18 -13.33 -33.82
CA ASN A 40 -12.44 -14.05 -33.70
C ASN A 40 -13.44 -13.11 -33.04
N LEU A 41 -13.97 -12.17 -33.86
CA LEU A 41 -15.13 -11.34 -33.56
C LEU A 41 -16.37 -12.25 -33.50
N SER A 42 -16.42 -13.10 -32.47
CA SER A 42 -17.67 -13.73 -32.08
C SER A 42 -18.67 -12.61 -31.83
N HIS A 43 -19.80 -12.66 -32.53
CA HIS A 43 -20.90 -11.72 -32.38
C HIS A 43 -21.42 -11.81 -30.93
N CYS A 44 -20.76 -11.08 -30.02
CA CYS A 44 -21.24 -10.87 -28.67
C CYS A 44 -22.52 -10.06 -28.82
N LYS A 45 -23.66 -10.75 -28.77
CA LYS A 45 -24.97 -10.12 -28.70
C LYS A 45 -24.87 -9.04 -27.64
N LYS A 46 -25.06 -7.77 -28.04
CA LYS A 46 -25.04 -6.63 -27.12
C LYS A 46 -26.09 -6.91 -26.06
N ARG A 47 -25.66 -7.44 -24.91
CA ARG A 47 -26.53 -7.56 -23.75
C ARG A 47 -26.85 -6.13 -23.38
N ASP A 48 -28.13 -5.78 -23.39
CA ASP A 48 -28.58 -4.52 -22.85
C ASP A 48 -28.14 -4.49 -21.39
N LYS A 49 -27.08 -3.72 -21.14
CA LYS A 49 -26.50 -3.56 -19.81
C LYS A 49 -27.47 -2.68 -19.03
N HIS A 50 -28.47 -3.30 -18.43
CA HIS A 50 -29.39 -2.60 -17.55
C HIS A 50 -28.81 -2.62 -16.14
N VAL A 51 -28.58 -1.43 -15.58
CA VAL A 51 -28.26 -1.24 -14.17
C VAL A 51 -29.54 -0.76 -13.51
N SER A 52 -30.17 -1.61 -12.71
CA SER A 52 -31.24 -1.21 -11.81
C SER A 52 -30.63 -0.94 -10.44
N PHE A 53 -30.92 0.23 -9.88
CA PHE A 53 -30.60 0.54 -8.50
C PHE A 53 -31.72 0.04 -7.59
N ASP A 54 -31.37 -0.31 -6.36
CA ASP A 54 -32.39 -0.48 -5.33
C ASP A 54 -33.09 0.86 -5.13
N THR A 55 -34.42 0.82 -5.12
CA THR A 55 -35.27 2.00 -4.90
C THR A 55 -35.35 2.38 -3.43
N GLU A 56 -34.99 1.47 -2.54
CA GLU A 56 -34.98 1.68 -1.11
C GLU A 56 -33.56 1.99 -0.61
N ALA A 57 -33.41 3.11 0.09
CA ALA A 57 -32.16 3.48 0.74
C ALA A 57 -32.29 3.25 2.25
N TYR A 58 -31.46 2.37 2.79
CA TYR A 58 -31.34 2.17 4.24
C TYR A 58 -30.39 3.21 4.82
N MET A 59 -30.90 4.05 5.71
CA MET A 59 -30.09 5.02 6.45
C MET A 59 -29.98 4.60 7.91
N ALA A 60 -28.75 4.48 8.41
CA ALA A 60 -28.50 4.38 9.83
C ALA A 60 -28.06 5.76 10.35
N LEU A 61 -28.69 6.22 11.43
CA LEU A 61 -28.21 7.41 12.14
C LEU A 61 -26.92 7.03 12.88
N VAL A 62 -25.82 7.68 12.49
CA VAL A 62 -24.54 7.54 13.17
C VAL A 62 -24.38 8.74 14.10
N THR A 63 -24.35 8.48 15.41
CA THR A 63 -24.16 9.52 16.43
C THR A 63 -22.84 10.25 16.19
N HIS A 64 -22.86 11.58 16.27
CA HIS A 64 -21.64 12.35 16.07
C HIS A 64 -20.70 12.21 17.27
N ARG A 65 -19.38 12.15 17.06
CA ARG A 65 -18.38 11.97 18.15
C ARG A 65 -18.48 12.98 19.29
N HIS A 66 -19.02 14.17 19.02
CA HIS A 66 -19.18 15.23 20.04
C HIS A 66 -20.38 14.98 20.95
N GLU A 67 -21.38 14.24 20.46
CA GLU A 67 -22.60 13.85 21.19
C GLU A 67 -22.38 12.65 22.11
N TYR A 68 -21.24 11.95 22.00
CA TYR A 68 -20.93 10.83 22.87
C TYR A 68 -20.83 11.30 24.32
N THR A 69 -21.44 10.54 25.21
CA THR A 69 -21.30 10.73 26.67
C THR A 69 -19.84 10.52 27.09
N SER A 70 -19.47 11.04 28.26
CA SER A 70 -18.12 10.82 28.80
C SER A 70 -17.81 9.34 29.00
N GLU A 71 -18.79 8.54 29.43
CA GLU A 71 -18.62 7.08 29.57
C GLU A 71 -18.38 6.39 28.22
N GLU A 72 -19.12 6.76 27.17
CA GLU A 72 -18.89 6.22 25.83
C GLU A 72 -17.53 6.63 25.28
N LYS A 73 -17.11 7.88 25.52
CA LYS A 73 -15.77 8.36 25.15
C LYS A 73 -14.67 7.62 25.90
N GLU A 74 -14.89 7.22 27.14
CA GLU A 74 -13.95 6.39 27.91
C GLU A 74 -13.96 4.93 27.47
N ARG A 75 -15.13 4.42 27.05
CA ARG A 75 -15.29 3.09 26.42
C ARG A 75 -14.90 3.08 24.95
N CYS A 76 -14.56 4.22 24.34
CA CYS A 76 -14.01 4.25 23.00
C CYS A 76 -12.75 3.39 22.95
N TRP A 77 -12.56 2.71 21.83
CA TRP A 77 -11.67 1.56 21.72
C TRP A 77 -10.20 1.86 22.00
N TYR A 78 -9.74 3.11 21.82
CA TYR A 78 -8.34 3.48 22.04
C TYR A 78 -8.21 4.87 22.66
N THR A 79 -7.50 4.94 23.79
CA THR A 79 -7.09 6.20 24.40
C THR A 79 -5.90 6.80 23.66
N LYS A 80 -5.60 8.08 23.90
CA LYS A 80 -4.38 8.72 23.37
C LYS A 80 -3.12 7.96 23.80
N ALA A 81 -3.10 7.39 25.00
CA ALA A 81 -1.97 6.59 25.49
C ALA A 81 -1.83 5.28 24.69
N ASP A 82 -2.94 4.63 24.33
CA ASP A 82 -2.92 3.44 23.48
C ASP A 82 -2.37 3.74 22.09
N TYR A 83 -2.74 4.88 21.49
CA TYR A 83 -2.16 5.30 20.21
C TYR A 83 -0.65 5.52 20.27
N VAL A 84 -0.14 6.10 21.36
CA VAL A 84 1.31 6.26 21.56
C VAL A 84 1.98 4.89 21.62
N ARG A 85 1.44 3.96 22.41
CA ARG A 85 1.94 2.60 22.53
C ARG A 85 1.93 1.87 21.19
N ILE A 86 0.81 1.88 20.45
CA ILE A 86 0.69 1.26 19.12
C ILE A 86 1.73 1.84 18.16
N LYS A 87 2.00 3.15 18.23
CA LYS A 87 3.00 3.79 17.39
C LYS A 87 4.42 3.33 17.74
N GLU A 88 4.72 3.19 19.03
CA GLU A 88 6.00 2.68 19.53
C GLU A 88 6.20 1.20 19.13
N ASP A 89 5.15 0.38 19.23
CA ASP A 89 5.15 -1.03 18.82
C ASP A 89 5.38 -1.17 17.31
N ASN A 90 4.67 -0.37 16.50
CA ASN A 90 4.86 -0.32 15.04
C ASN A 90 6.29 0.12 14.68
N GLN A 91 6.83 1.14 15.34
CA GLN A 91 8.19 1.58 15.11
C GLN A 91 9.20 0.49 15.45
N SER A 92 9.00 -0.21 16.58
CA SER A 92 9.86 -1.31 17.00
C SER A 92 9.84 -2.45 15.97
N THR A 93 8.67 -2.78 15.43
CA THR A 93 8.51 -3.76 14.35
C THR A 93 9.25 -3.34 13.09
N ILE A 94 9.13 -2.07 12.68
CA ILE A 94 9.85 -1.52 11.51
C ILE A 94 11.37 -1.60 11.70
N GLU A 95 11.88 -1.25 12.88
CA GLU A 95 13.32 -1.35 13.16
C GLU A 95 13.82 -2.80 13.13
N LEU A 96 13.00 -3.75 13.57
CA LEU A 96 13.31 -5.18 13.46
C LEU A 96 13.35 -5.63 12.00
N MET A 97 12.36 -5.24 11.19
CA MET A 97 12.31 -5.54 9.74
C MET A 97 13.49 -4.94 8.97
N LYS A 98 14.00 -3.78 9.39
CA LYS A 98 15.20 -3.17 8.78
C LYS A 98 16.49 -3.92 9.08
N ARG A 99 16.59 -4.53 10.28
CA ARG A 99 17.77 -5.28 10.71
C ARG A 99 17.84 -6.66 10.08
N ASP A 100 16.69 -7.23 9.73
CA ASP A 100 16.65 -8.51 9.04
C ASP A 100 17.13 -8.37 7.58
N LYS A 101 18.35 -8.87 7.33
CA LYS A 101 18.98 -8.85 6.00
C LYS A 101 18.20 -9.65 4.97
N GLU A 102 17.49 -10.68 5.41
CA GLU A 102 16.71 -11.55 4.53
C GLU A 102 15.32 -10.96 4.25
N GLN A 103 14.96 -9.84 4.90
CA GLN A 103 13.64 -9.20 4.82
C GLN A 103 12.49 -10.19 5.00
N ARG A 104 12.67 -11.21 5.85
CA ARG A 104 11.60 -12.15 6.18
C ARG A 104 10.58 -11.40 7.01
N LEU A 105 9.31 -11.67 6.73
CA LEU A 105 8.20 -11.13 7.51
C LEU A 105 8.26 -11.76 8.90
N ILE A 106 8.45 -10.93 9.92
CA ILE A 106 8.46 -11.35 11.32
C ILE A 106 7.04 -11.16 11.85
N ASP A 107 6.20 -12.16 11.59
CA ASP A 107 4.87 -12.22 12.18
C ASP A 107 4.89 -13.16 13.38
N THR A 108 4.78 -12.58 14.57
CA THR A 108 4.71 -13.28 15.85
C THR A 108 3.52 -12.73 16.63
N GLU A 109 3.16 -13.34 17.77
CA GLU A 109 2.10 -12.76 18.62
C GLU A 109 2.39 -11.32 19.09
N GLN A 110 3.66 -10.91 19.10
CA GLN A 110 4.09 -9.59 19.56
C GLN A 110 4.35 -8.58 18.44
N TYR A 111 4.63 -9.06 17.22
CA TYR A 111 5.03 -8.22 16.09
C TYR A 111 4.20 -8.59 14.86
N CYS A 112 3.65 -7.57 14.21
CA CYS A 112 2.88 -7.71 12.98
C CYS A 112 3.55 -6.87 11.89
N SER A 113 4.19 -7.54 10.93
CA SER A 113 4.83 -6.90 9.79
C SER A 113 3.82 -6.45 8.74
N ARG A 114 2.61 -7.04 8.74
CA ARG A 114 1.54 -6.74 7.79
C ARG A 114 1.08 -5.30 7.90
N GLY A 115 1.03 -4.60 6.77
CA GLY A 115 0.66 -3.18 6.71
C GLY A 115 1.81 -2.21 7.07
N LEU A 116 2.94 -2.72 7.57
CA LEU A 116 4.16 -1.95 7.81
C LEU A 116 5.21 -2.15 6.71
N GLU A 117 4.94 -2.99 5.70
CA GLU A 117 5.92 -3.31 4.64
C GLU A 117 6.29 -2.08 3.82
N LEU A 118 5.33 -1.17 3.62
CA LEU A 118 5.53 0.10 2.90
C LEU A 118 6.24 1.18 3.72
N CYS A 119 6.44 0.96 5.02
CA CYS A 119 7.26 1.82 5.86
C CYS A 119 8.77 1.58 5.64
N LEU A 120 9.14 0.49 4.97
CA LEU A 120 10.52 0.26 4.53
C LEU A 120 10.87 1.16 3.33
N PRO A 121 12.01 1.89 3.36
CA PRO A 121 12.38 2.82 2.29
C PRO A 121 12.40 2.19 0.90
N LEU A 122 12.97 0.97 0.78
CA LEU A 122 13.05 0.24 -0.48
C LEU A 122 11.66 -0.08 -1.04
N ARG A 123 10.76 -0.63 -0.21
CA ARG A 123 9.40 -0.99 -0.62
C ARG A 123 8.55 0.23 -0.97
N SER A 124 8.72 1.32 -0.22
CA SER A 124 8.09 2.61 -0.51
C SER A 124 8.54 3.16 -1.86
N PHE A 125 9.84 3.04 -2.17
CA PHE A 125 10.42 3.44 -3.45
C PHE A 125 9.90 2.57 -4.60
N GLU A 126 9.95 1.24 -4.48
CA GLU A 126 9.40 0.29 -5.47
C GLU A 126 7.95 0.64 -5.84
N ARG A 127 7.10 0.90 -4.84
CA ARG A 127 5.71 1.30 -5.08
C ARG A 127 5.57 2.65 -5.78
N LYS A 128 6.44 3.63 -5.48
CA LYS A 128 6.45 4.92 -6.18
C LYS A 128 6.88 4.73 -7.64
N LEU A 129 7.94 3.95 -7.87
CA LEU A 129 8.45 3.64 -9.19
C LEU A 129 7.38 2.96 -10.06
N GLN A 130 6.75 1.90 -9.55
CA GLN A 130 5.72 1.17 -10.26
C GLN A 130 4.53 2.07 -10.66
N ARG A 131 4.09 2.94 -9.75
CA ARG A 131 3.03 3.92 -10.06
C ARG A 131 3.45 4.90 -11.14
N SER A 132 4.69 5.40 -11.05
CA SER A 132 5.24 6.32 -12.05
C SER A 132 5.34 5.66 -13.42
N GLN A 133 5.75 4.38 -13.49
CA GLN A 133 5.81 3.61 -14.72
C GLN A 133 4.42 3.46 -15.35
N ALA A 134 3.43 3.04 -14.55
CA ALA A 134 2.06 2.91 -15.04
C ALA A 134 1.49 4.24 -15.57
N TRP A 135 1.76 5.36 -14.90
CA TRP A 135 1.38 6.69 -15.38
C TRP A 135 2.09 7.06 -16.68
N TYR A 136 3.41 6.88 -16.72
CA TYR A 136 4.21 7.21 -17.90
C TYR A 136 3.74 6.41 -19.12
N SER A 137 3.50 5.11 -18.98
CA SER A 137 3.00 4.26 -20.07
C SER A 137 1.65 4.74 -20.60
N VAL A 138 0.72 5.13 -19.73
CA VAL A 138 -0.58 5.69 -20.14
C VAL A 138 -0.41 7.03 -20.87
N PHE A 139 0.41 7.94 -20.35
CA PHE A 139 0.62 9.24 -20.98
C PHE A 139 1.34 9.12 -22.33
N GLN A 140 2.30 8.20 -22.43
CA GLN A 140 2.99 7.90 -23.68
C GLN A 140 1.99 7.41 -24.73
N GLU A 141 1.13 6.45 -24.37
CA GLU A 141 0.09 5.94 -25.26
C GLU A 141 -0.91 7.03 -25.66
N GLN A 142 -1.35 7.86 -24.72
CA GLN A 142 -2.24 8.99 -25.02
C GLN A 142 -1.60 10.01 -25.97
N ASN A 143 -0.31 10.28 -25.82
CA ASN A 143 0.43 11.18 -26.72
C ASN A 143 0.55 10.57 -28.12
N ILE A 144 0.85 9.28 -28.22
CA ILE A 144 0.86 8.52 -29.48
C ILE A 144 -0.51 8.61 -30.15
N GLN A 145 -1.60 8.29 -29.45
CA GLN A 145 -2.95 8.39 -29.99
C GLN A 145 -3.28 9.82 -30.45
N GLY A 146 -2.85 10.82 -29.68
CA GLY A 146 -3.00 12.24 -30.01
C GLY A 146 -2.30 12.64 -31.30
N SER A 147 -1.07 12.18 -31.56
CA SER A 147 -0.33 12.50 -32.78
C SER A 147 -0.94 11.84 -34.02
N TYR A 148 -1.58 10.68 -33.86
CA TYR A 148 -2.31 9.98 -34.94
C TYR A 148 -3.78 10.41 -35.08
N GLY A 149 -4.29 11.29 -34.22
CA GLY A 149 -5.70 11.71 -34.23
C GLY A 149 -6.70 10.60 -33.87
N VAL A 150 -6.24 9.54 -33.19
CA VAL A 150 -7.06 8.40 -32.75
C VAL A 150 -7.38 8.55 -31.26
N ARG A 151 -8.48 7.98 -30.79
CA ARG A 151 -8.78 7.83 -29.35
C ARG A 151 -9.36 6.44 -29.11
N ASN A 152 -8.58 5.58 -28.48
CA ASN A 152 -8.95 4.20 -28.19
C ASN A 152 -8.69 3.89 -26.70
N ALA A 153 -9.77 3.82 -25.93
CA ALA A 153 -9.72 3.62 -24.49
C ALA A 153 -9.29 2.19 -24.12
N GLU A 154 -9.62 1.21 -24.95
CA GLU A 154 -9.27 -0.20 -24.76
C GLU A 154 -7.76 -0.40 -24.82
N VAL A 155 -7.08 0.26 -25.76
CA VAL A 155 -5.60 0.20 -25.87
C VAL A 155 -4.94 0.84 -24.65
N ILE A 156 -5.43 2.00 -24.20
CA ILE A 156 -4.90 2.65 -22.98
C ILE A 156 -5.08 1.75 -21.76
N ALA A 157 -6.25 1.11 -21.62
CA ALA A 157 -6.52 0.17 -20.55
C ALA A 157 -5.57 -1.05 -20.61
N GLN A 158 -5.30 -1.58 -21.81
CA GLN A 158 -4.36 -2.67 -22.01
C GLN A 158 -2.93 -2.28 -21.59
N VAL A 159 -2.46 -1.10 -22.00
CA VAL A 159 -1.14 -0.58 -21.61
C VAL A 159 -1.04 -0.44 -20.08
N TYR A 160 -2.07 0.08 -19.43
CA TYR A 160 -2.12 0.18 -17.97
C TYR A 160 -2.11 -1.20 -17.29
N LEU A 161 -2.84 -2.18 -17.82
CA LEU A 161 -2.86 -3.54 -17.29
C LEU A 161 -1.48 -4.19 -17.37
N MET A 162 -0.81 -4.07 -18.52
CA MET A 162 0.56 -4.59 -18.70
C MET A 162 1.52 -3.94 -17.70
N ALA A 163 1.46 -2.62 -17.55
CA ALA A 163 2.30 -1.88 -16.60
C ALA A 163 1.99 -2.20 -15.12
N ASN A 164 0.87 -2.87 -14.79
CA ASN A 164 0.52 -3.24 -13.41
C ASN A 164 0.59 -4.74 -13.11
N GLN A 165 1.02 -5.56 -14.07
CA GLN A 165 1.07 -7.01 -13.91
C GLN A 165 1.95 -7.44 -12.70
N CYS A 166 3.10 -6.77 -12.50
CA CYS A 166 3.97 -7.03 -11.35
C CYS A 166 3.28 -6.73 -10.01
N SER A 167 2.52 -5.63 -9.92
CA SER A 167 1.75 -5.29 -8.72
C SER A 167 0.69 -6.33 -8.42
N ALA A 168 -0.05 -6.78 -9.45
CA ALA A 168 -1.09 -7.78 -9.32
C ALA A 168 -0.52 -9.13 -8.88
N HIS A 169 0.59 -9.58 -9.51
CA HIS A 169 1.29 -10.80 -9.14
C HIS A 169 1.77 -10.75 -7.69
N ARG A 170 2.41 -9.65 -7.30
CA ARG A 170 2.90 -9.46 -5.93
C ARG A 170 1.77 -9.49 -4.90
N ALA A 171 0.64 -8.84 -5.18
CA ALA A 171 -0.52 -8.88 -4.30
C ALA A 171 -1.06 -10.32 -4.14
N TYR A 172 -1.10 -11.08 -5.23
CA TYR A 172 -1.48 -12.49 -5.21
C TYR A 172 -0.52 -13.35 -4.39
N GLU A 173 0.80 -13.20 -4.57
CA GLU A 173 1.80 -13.94 -3.81
C GLU A 173 1.72 -13.66 -2.32
N ILE A 174 1.54 -12.39 -1.95
CA ILE A 174 1.37 -11.98 -0.55
C ILE A 174 0.09 -12.62 0.03
N GLY A 175 -1.04 -12.55 -0.68
CA GLY A 175 -2.28 -13.16 -0.20
C GLY A 175 -2.18 -14.69 -0.05
N ARG A 176 -1.45 -15.35 -0.97
CA ARG A 176 -1.16 -16.78 -0.86
C ARG A 176 -0.27 -17.09 0.34
N PHE A 177 0.72 -16.26 0.61
CA PHE A 177 1.60 -16.39 1.78
C PHE A 177 0.81 -16.22 3.08
N ASP A 178 -0.04 -15.19 3.18
CA ASP A 178 -0.92 -14.94 4.31
C ASP A 178 -1.81 -16.17 4.60
N ALA A 179 -2.40 -16.77 3.57
CA ALA A 179 -3.20 -17.99 3.69
C ALA A 179 -2.40 -19.17 4.24
N LEU A 180 -1.16 -19.37 3.75
CA LEU A 180 -0.28 -20.45 4.23
C LEU A 180 0.12 -20.26 5.71
N CYS A 181 0.40 -19.03 6.14
CA CYS A 181 0.76 -18.71 7.53
C CYS A 181 -0.37 -19.05 8.52
N VAL A 182 -1.63 -18.83 8.13
CA VAL A 182 -2.79 -19.19 8.96
C VAL A 182 -2.88 -20.72 9.13
N HIS A 183 -2.65 -21.48 8.06
CA HIS A 183 -2.74 -22.93 8.10
C HIS A 183 -1.59 -23.58 8.91
N THR A 184 -0.36 -23.07 8.81
CA THR A 184 0.79 -23.62 9.54
C THR A 184 0.72 -23.33 11.04
N SER A 185 0.23 -22.15 11.43
CA SER A 185 0.11 -21.73 12.84
C SER A 185 -0.85 -22.61 13.66
N ASN A 186 -1.86 -23.21 13.03
CA ASN A 186 -2.80 -24.12 13.70
C ASN A 186 -2.18 -25.48 14.05
N GLY A 187 -1.07 -25.89 13.42
CA GLY A 187 -0.47 -27.22 13.64
C GLY A 187 0.42 -27.32 14.88
N TYR A 188 1.04 -26.22 15.32
CA TYR A 188 2.05 -26.24 16.39
C TYR A 188 1.50 -25.93 17.79
N ASN A 189 0.23 -25.52 17.90
CA ASN A 189 -0.38 -25.18 19.19
C ASN A 189 -1.00 -26.38 19.95
N THR A 190 -0.91 -27.60 19.42
CA THR A 190 -1.52 -28.79 20.04
C THR A 190 -0.62 -29.53 21.03
N VAL A 191 0.66 -29.17 21.18
CA VAL A 191 1.57 -29.89 22.08
C VAL A 191 2.34 -28.93 23.00
N SER A 192 2.02 -29.03 24.29
CA SER A 192 2.82 -28.55 25.43
C SER A 192 3.02 -27.05 25.57
N GLY A 193 2.09 -26.38 26.24
CA GLY A 193 2.37 -25.08 26.80
C GLY A 193 1.22 -24.61 27.64
N LYS A 194 1.24 -24.93 28.94
CA LYS A 194 0.43 -24.23 29.94
C LYS A 194 0.66 -22.73 29.71
N ARG A 195 -0.29 -22.09 29.02
CA ARG A 195 -0.42 -20.64 28.95
C ARG A 195 -0.57 -20.21 30.40
N LYS A 196 0.55 -19.88 31.06
CA LYS A 196 0.50 -19.15 32.33
C LYS A 196 -0.27 -17.90 31.97
N GLN A 197 -1.53 -17.87 32.36
CA GLN A 197 -2.30 -16.67 32.37
C GLN A 197 -1.54 -15.72 33.28
N LEU A 198 -0.67 -14.90 32.69
CA LEU A 198 -0.38 -13.57 33.22
C LEU A 198 -1.66 -12.76 33.01
N GLN A 199 -2.74 -13.18 33.69
CA GLN A 199 -3.64 -12.22 34.30
C GLN A 199 -2.77 -11.49 35.31
N GLN A 200 -2.02 -10.49 34.85
CA GLN A 200 -1.81 -9.38 35.76
C GLN A 200 -3.22 -8.82 35.96
N PRO A 201 -3.76 -8.81 37.19
CA PRO A 201 -5.01 -8.14 37.44
C PRO A 201 -4.83 -6.73 36.88
N ILE A 202 -5.74 -6.34 35.98
CA ILE A 202 -5.94 -4.94 35.63
C ILE A 202 -6.45 -4.32 36.93
N THR A 203 -5.52 -4.03 37.84
CA THR A 203 -5.82 -3.19 38.98
C THR A 203 -6.25 -1.86 38.38
N PRO A 204 -7.40 -1.30 38.78
CA PRO A 204 -7.74 0.05 38.40
C PRO A 204 -6.60 0.93 38.91
N ARG A 205 -5.72 1.35 37.99
CA ARG A 205 -4.57 2.18 38.32
C ARG A 205 -5.16 3.51 38.74
N ALA A 206 -5.23 3.72 40.06
CA ALA A 206 -5.70 4.95 40.68
C ALA A 206 -5.08 6.11 39.91
N SER A 207 -5.93 6.86 39.21
CA SER A 207 -5.52 7.94 38.34
C SER A 207 -5.08 9.12 39.19
N SER A 208 -3.90 9.04 39.80
CA SER A 208 -3.17 10.22 40.27
C SER A 208 -2.68 10.95 39.01
N ARG A 209 -3.59 11.59 38.27
CA ARG A 209 -3.22 12.54 37.23
C ARG A 209 -2.51 13.70 37.94
N PRO A 210 -1.21 13.94 37.70
CA PRO A 210 -0.61 15.19 38.14
C PRO A 210 -1.37 16.34 37.49
N LYS A 211 -1.80 17.32 38.29
CA LYS A 211 -2.43 18.55 37.79
C LYS A 211 -1.41 19.29 36.91
N MET A 212 -1.49 19.09 35.59
CA MET A 212 -0.73 19.91 34.64
C MET A 212 -1.27 21.34 34.75
N LYS A 213 -0.43 22.26 35.26
CA LYS A 213 -0.63 23.69 35.07
C LYS A 213 -0.50 23.98 33.58
N ILE A 214 -1.62 24.28 32.94
CA ILE A 214 -1.64 24.79 31.56
C ILE A 214 -1.03 26.18 31.61
N ARG A 215 0.17 26.33 31.06
CA ARG A 215 0.80 27.63 30.84
C ARG A 215 0.20 28.22 29.57
N THR A 216 -0.65 29.23 29.73
CA THR A 216 -1.26 30.01 28.63
C THR A 216 -0.32 31.11 28.14
N GLU A 217 0.88 30.74 27.68
CA GLU A 217 1.79 31.69 27.05
C GLU A 217 2.20 31.15 25.67
N GLY A 218 1.85 31.89 24.62
CA GLY A 218 2.41 31.73 23.28
C GLY A 218 1.47 31.15 22.24
N MET A 219 0.42 31.89 21.87
CA MET A 219 -0.40 31.59 20.69
C MET A 219 -0.20 32.62 19.56
N ASP A 220 1.06 33.01 19.29
CA ASP A 220 1.39 34.06 18.30
C ASP A 220 2.20 33.58 17.07
N TYR A 221 2.34 32.28 16.83
CA TYR A 221 3.18 31.78 15.74
C TYR A 221 2.45 30.95 14.67
N ILE A 222 1.34 31.47 14.13
CA ILE A 222 0.82 31.01 12.82
C ILE A 222 0.37 32.20 11.97
N LYS A 223 1.31 33.12 11.68
CA LYS A 223 1.23 34.04 10.54
C LYS A 223 2.64 34.23 9.99
N ARG A 224 3.03 33.38 9.02
CA ARG A 224 4.03 33.64 7.96
C ARG A 224 4.46 32.32 7.31
N ARG A 225 3.80 31.93 6.22
CA ARG A 225 4.39 31.19 5.07
C ARG A 225 3.34 31.03 3.97
N THR A 226 2.95 32.15 3.40
CA THR A 226 2.39 32.24 2.04
C THR A 226 3.19 33.31 1.30
N SER A 227 4.51 33.10 1.20
CA SER A 227 5.31 33.82 0.20
C SER A 227 5.12 33.08 -1.12
N ALA A 228 4.60 33.80 -2.09
CA ALA A 228 4.34 33.37 -3.46
C ALA A 228 5.52 32.58 -4.05
N ILE A 229 5.22 31.42 -4.63
CA ILE A 229 6.13 30.74 -5.55
C ILE A 229 6.00 31.51 -6.88
N PRO A 230 7.06 32.16 -7.39
CA PRO A 230 7.00 32.81 -8.69
C PRO A 230 6.85 31.74 -9.78
N MET A 231 5.79 31.86 -10.57
CA MET A 231 5.59 31.04 -11.77
C MET A 231 6.60 31.49 -12.83
N PRO A 232 7.34 30.57 -13.49
CA PRO A 232 8.21 30.93 -14.60
C PRO A 232 7.36 31.40 -15.78
N SER A 233 7.49 32.67 -16.15
CA SER A 233 6.93 33.25 -17.36
C SER A 233 7.62 32.62 -18.56
N THR A 234 6.97 31.65 -19.19
CA THR A 234 7.39 31.10 -20.48
C THR A 234 7.02 32.13 -21.55
N ILE A 235 8.06 32.75 -22.11
CA ILE A 235 8.00 33.58 -23.30
C ILE A 235 7.70 32.62 -24.47
N PHE A 236 6.46 32.63 -24.96
CA PHE A 236 6.13 32.19 -26.30
C PHE A 236 5.94 33.44 -27.16
N SER A 237 6.96 33.80 -27.94
CA SER A 237 6.80 34.67 -29.09
C SER A 237 6.43 33.80 -30.29
N TRP A 238 5.24 34.03 -30.84
CA TRP A 238 4.90 33.70 -32.23
C TRP A 238 5.01 34.98 -33.05
#